data_AF-A0A965PFK1-F1
#
_entry.id   AF-A0A965PFK1-F1
#
_cell.length_a   1.000
_cell.length_b   1.000
_cell.length_c   1.000
_cell.angle_alpha   90.00
_cell.angle_beta   90.00
_cell.angle_gamma   90.00
#
_symmetry.space_group_name_H-M   'P 1'
#
loop_
_entity.id
_entity.type
_entity.pdbx_description
1 polymer ?
#
loop_
_entity_poly.entity_id
_entity_poly.type
_entity_poly.pdbx_seq_one_letter_code
_entity_poly.pdbx_strand_id
1 'polypeptide(L)'
;MKTFREAIETGETDFIHPVLRKELESGQEEILQFLPDKAQEYYETIISDNYHKILERVEHYTKIKPTDQTVPQLVSLAMNNVQKIMEIEKSKKTQLEKMAIDLVLGLPQFKRIKNDVEQKQLAIDAKLGNAELENAVSQFDQEKEKLKKPEKDGDLSPLEQNDMGLVDEFEGDVEDRLRRRFCNVLTQGEAVCKMYAFNFLREELDKIDKDLINKYGMVCSVAELGYFMFDPRRSMMEFQMSAMGSEEVTPKGDIYVIKARGAIFPILVQEIVKGIVEYLRMDPNKNVPVEKLKKTLEGDYIEQEIKDTVSGPELAKHINKMIDTIDLEYFPYIVQEVDRLPKEDFKRFFKKDEDGEPSEEAKNLMRIIIKKAKKTASEAETE
;
A
#
# COMPACT_ATOMS: atom_id res chain seq x y z
N MET A 1 -16.47 -2.49 20.62
CA MET A 1 -16.07 -2.84 19.24
C MET A 1 -16.52 -4.26 18.98
N LYS A 2 -17.08 -4.54 17.80
CA LYS A 2 -17.35 -5.91 17.34
C LYS A 2 -16.00 -6.55 17.00
N THR A 3 -15.78 -7.81 17.37
CA THR A 3 -14.59 -8.58 16.97
C THR A 3 -14.54 -8.77 15.45
N PHE A 4 -13.39 -9.15 14.84
CA PHE A 4 -13.32 -9.53 13.41
C PHE A 4 -14.44 -10.47 13.00
N ARG A 5 -14.71 -11.41 13.92
CA ARG A 5 -15.74 -12.42 13.86
C ARG A 5 -17.12 -11.78 13.79
N GLU A 6 -17.48 -10.95 14.75
CA GLU A 6 -18.79 -10.27 14.79
C GLU A 6 -18.98 -9.18 13.71
N ALA A 7 -17.88 -8.64 13.19
CA ALA A 7 -17.88 -7.57 12.19
C ALA A 7 -18.00 -8.12 10.76
N ILE A 8 -17.48 -9.31 10.48
CA ILE A 8 -17.67 -10.01 9.19
C ILE A 8 -18.94 -10.90 9.22
N GLU A 9 -19.31 -11.47 10.37
CA GLU A 9 -20.50 -12.32 10.55
C GLU A 9 -21.84 -11.53 10.62
N THR A 10 -21.94 -10.33 10.05
CA THR A 10 -23.21 -9.57 10.01
C THR A 10 -24.27 -10.12 9.04
N GLY A 11 -24.02 -11.28 8.44
CA GLY A 11 -24.93 -11.96 7.51
C GLY A 11 -24.62 -11.77 6.02
N GLU A 12 -23.48 -11.17 5.69
CA GLU A 12 -22.93 -11.13 4.33
C GLU A 12 -21.98 -12.30 4.10
N THR A 13 -21.78 -12.70 2.85
CA THR A 13 -20.87 -13.80 2.51
C THR A 13 -19.45 -13.45 2.97
N ASP A 14 -18.83 -14.35 3.74
CA ASP A 14 -17.44 -14.26 4.13
C ASP A 14 -16.55 -14.73 2.96
N PHE A 15 -15.95 -13.77 2.26
CA PHE A 15 -15.04 -14.06 1.16
C PHE A 15 -13.59 -14.23 1.63
N ILE A 16 -13.28 -14.07 2.92
CA ILE A 16 -11.91 -14.14 3.39
C ILE A 16 -11.43 -15.59 3.30
N HIS A 17 -10.35 -15.82 2.55
CA HIS A 17 -9.77 -17.13 2.39
C HIS A 17 -9.38 -17.72 3.76
N PRO A 18 -9.69 -18.99 4.06
CA PRO A 18 -9.45 -19.57 5.39
C PRO A 18 -8.00 -19.49 5.88
N VAL A 19 -7.04 -19.55 4.95
CA VAL A 19 -5.61 -19.39 5.26
C VAL A 19 -5.30 -17.97 5.73
N LEU A 20 -5.69 -16.98 4.92
CA LEU A 20 -5.49 -15.57 5.24
C LEU A 20 -6.20 -15.24 6.57
N ARG A 21 -7.43 -15.72 6.75
CA ARG A 21 -8.17 -15.58 8.01
C ARG A 21 -7.36 -16.09 9.20
N LYS A 22 -6.83 -17.32 9.12
CA LYS A 22 -6.02 -17.91 10.19
C LYS A 22 -4.78 -17.07 10.51
N GLU A 23 -4.12 -16.52 9.50
CA GLU A 23 -2.94 -15.66 9.67
C GLU A 23 -3.31 -14.32 10.32
N LEU A 24 -4.37 -13.66 9.84
CA LEU A 24 -4.85 -12.39 10.40
C LEU A 24 -5.35 -12.53 11.85
N GLU A 25 -5.95 -13.66 12.19
CA GLU A 25 -6.46 -13.99 13.54
C GLU A 25 -5.38 -14.57 14.47
N SER A 26 -4.16 -14.84 13.97
CA SER A 26 -3.12 -15.55 14.74
C SER A 26 -2.58 -14.76 15.95
N GLY A 27 -2.68 -13.43 15.93
CA GLY A 27 -2.01 -12.57 16.90
C GLY A 27 -0.48 -12.50 16.73
N GLN A 28 0.07 -13.02 15.64
CA GLN A 28 1.51 -13.11 15.39
C GLN A 28 2.02 -12.01 14.45
N GLU A 29 1.14 -11.15 13.91
CA GLU A 29 1.54 -10.08 13.00
C GLU A 29 2.45 -9.06 13.71
N GLU A 30 3.62 -8.81 13.11
CA GLU A 30 4.64 -7.93 13.67
C GLU A 30 4.13 -6.51 13.97
N ILE A 31 3.22 -6.04 13.12
CA ILE A 31 2.70 -4.67 13.17
C ILE A 31 1.85 -4.42 14.42
N LEU A 32 1.32 -5.48 15.05
CA LEU A 32 0.52 -5.39 16.28
C LEU A 32 1.27 -4.65 17.39
N GLN A 33 2.61 -4.70 17.37
CA GLN A 33 3.46 -4.02 18.32
C GLN A 33 3.40 -2.48 18.26
N PHE A 34 2.95 -1.90 17.15
CA PHE A 34 2.77 -0.45 16.94
C PHE A 34 1.31 0.00 17.08
N LEU A 35 0.37 -0.94 17.20
CA LEU A 35 -1.04 -0.63 17.31
C LEU A 35 -1.43 -0.32 18.76
N PRO A 36 -2.56 0.37 18.98
CA PRO A 36 -3.04 0.71 20.31
C PRO A 36 -3.30 -0.52 21.20
N ASP A 37 -3.69 -0.27 22.46
CA ASP A 37 -4.14 -1.32 23.38
C ASP A 37 -5.18 -2.21 22.73
N LYS A 38 -5.15 -3.51 23.07
CA LYS A 38 -5.93 -4.56 22.38
C LYS A 38 -5.60 -4.60 20.89
N ALA A 39 -4.31 -4.55 20.56
CA ALA A 39 -3.78 -4.47 19.20
C ALA A 39 -4.42 -5.47 18.22
N GLN A 40 -4.66 -6.72 18.64
CA GLN A 40 -5.33 -7.72 17.81
C GLN A 40 -6.78 -7.31 17.48
N GLU A 41 -7.58 -6.93 18.48
CA GLU A 41 -8.96 -6.44 18.27
C GLU A 41 -8.97 -5.19 17.35
N TYR A 42 -7.98 -4.30 17.51
CA TYR A 42 -7.83 -3.11 16.66
C TYR A 42 -7.50 -3.49 15.22
N TYR A 43 -6.53 -4.38 15.01
CA TYR A 43 -6.08 -4.87 13.70
C TYR A 43 -7.23 -5.53 12.93
N GLU A 44 -7.97 -6.39 13.62
CA GLU A 44 -9.19 -7.00 13.13
C GLU A 44 -10.25 -5.97 12.72
N THR A 45 -10.46 -4.94 13.54
CA THR A 45 -11.44 -3.89 13.26
C THR A 45 -11.08 -3.12 11.99
N ILE A 46 -9.82 -2.70 11.82
CA ILE A 46 -9.41 -1.95 10.63
C ILE A 46 -9.51 -2.79 9.34
N ILE A 47 -9.22 -4.09 9.41
CA ILE A 47 -9.36 -4.99 8.25
C ILE A 47 -10.84 -5.15 7.91
N SER A 48 -11.70 -5.33 8.90
CA SER A 48 -13.15 -5.44 8.68
C SER A 48 -13.74 -4.15 8.09
N ASP A 49 -13.35 -2.99 8.60
CA ASP A 49 -13.76 -1.69 8.06
C ASP A 49 -13.35 -1.55 6.58
N ASN A 50 -12.13 -1.98 6.23
CA ASN A 50 -11.65 -1.94 4.86
C ASN A 50 -12.44 -2.90 3.96
N TYR A 51 -12.66 -4.13 4.42
CA TYR A 51 -13.41 -5.17 3.71
C TYR A 51 -14.82 -4.70 3.33
N HIS A 52 -15.58 -4.14 4.29
CA HIS A 52 -16.92 -3.61 4.02
C HIS A 52 -16.92 -2.50 2.98
N LYS A 53 -15.99 -1.55 3.09
CA LYS A 53 -15.83 -0.47 2.09
C LYS A 53 -15.48 -1.01 0.70
N ILE A 54 -14.79 -2.14 0.61
CA ILE A 54 -14.47 -2.80 -0.67
C ILE A 54 -15.72 -3.46 -1.24
N LEU A 55 -16.52 -4.17 -0.43
CA LEU A 55 -17.80 -4.74 -0.89
C LEU A 55 -18.74 -3.66 -1.45
N GLU A 56 -18.88 -2.54 -0.74
CA GLU A 56 -19.65 -1.38 -1.19
C GLU A 56 -19.11 -0.81 -2.51
N ARG A 57 -17.79 -0.72 -2.67
CA ARG A 57 -17.15 -0.25 -3.91
C ARG A 57 -17.38 -1.21 -5.08
N VAL A 58 -17.27 -2.51 -4.85
CA VAL A 58 -17.56 -3.54 -5.86
C VAL A 58 -19.02 -3.40 -6.31
N GLU A 59 -19.97 -3.34 -5.39
CA GLU A 59 -21.38 -3.14 -5.74
C GLU A 59 -21.61 -1.80 -6.45
N HIS A 60 -20.95 -0.73 -6.01
CA HIS A 60 -21.04 0.58 -6.63
C HIS A 60 -20.60 0.57 -8.10
N TYR A 61 -19.42 0.03 -8.41
CA TYR A 61 -18.89 0.06 -9.77
C TYR A 61 -19.50 -1.02 -10.67
N THR A 62 -19.73 -2.22 -10.15
CA THR A 62 -20.22 -3.34 -10.95
C THR A 62 -21.75 -3.39 -11.05
N LYS A 63 -22.46 -2.71 -10.14
CA LYS A 63 -23.92 -2.83 -9.94
C LYS A 63 -24.36 -4.26 -9.58
N ILE A 64 -23.43 -5.08 -9.11
CA ILE A 64 -23.65 -6.47 -8.71
C ILE A 64 -23.25 -6.60 -7.25
N LYS A 65 -24.20 -7.02 -6.40
CA LYS A 65 -23.88 -7.33 -5.01
C LYS A 65 -22.93 -8.55 -4.96
N PRO A 66 -21.79 -8.48 -4.25
CA PRO A 66 -20.93 -9.63 -4.03
C PRO A 66 -21.64 -10.72 -3.21
N THR A 67 -21.66 -11.93 -3.74
CA THR A 67 -22.17 -13.18 -3.11
C THR A 67 -21.34 -14.35 -3.64
N ASP A 68 -21.38 -15.52 -2.99
CA ASP A 68 -20.71 -16.74 -3.50
C ASP A 68 -21.06 -17.05 -4.97
N GLN A 69 -22.30 -16.74 -5.37
CA GLN A 69 -22.80 -16.99 -6.73
C GLN A 69 -22.32 -15.96 -7.75
N THR A 70 -22.15 -14.70 -7.33
CA THR A 70 -21.82 -13.58 -8.22
C THR A 70 -20.31 -13.33 -8.33
N VAL A 71 -19.53 -13.78 -7.35
CA VAL A 71 -18.06 -13.68 -7.34
C VAL A 71 -17.41 -14.17 -8.64
N PRO A 72 -17.72 -15.37 -9.17
CA PRO A 72 -17.08 -15.84 -10.41
C PRO A 72 -17.36 -14.92 -11.60
N GLN A 73 -18.58 -14.34 -11.65
CA GLN A 73 -18.96 -13.36 -12.66
C GLN A 73 -18.19 -12.04 -12.47
N LEU A 74 -18.04 -11.55 -11.24
CA LEU A 74 -17.29 -10.33 -10.92
C LEU A 74 -15.83 -10.45 -11.36
N VAL A 75 -15.18 -11.57 -11.04
CA VAL A 75 -13.80 -11.87 -11.46
C VAL A 75 -13.69 -11.91 -12.99
N SER A 76 -14.60 -12.63 -13.66
CA SER A 76 -14.61 -12.69 -15.14
C SER A 76 -14.82 -11.30 -15.77
N LEU A 77 -15.71 -10.50 -15.20
CA LEU A 77 -15.97 -9.13 -15.64
C LEU A 77 -14.72 -8.24 -15.48
N ALA A 78 -14.03 -8.33 -14.35
CA ALA A 78 -12.79 -7.59 -14.12
C ALA A 78 -11.70 -7.98 -15.13
N MET A 79 -11.44 -9.28 -15.32
CA MET A 79 -10.46 -9.77 -16.30
C MET A 79 -10.76 -9.30 -17.73
N ASN A 80 -12.03 -9.36 -18.12
CA ASN A 80 -12.46 -8.85 -19.44
C ASN A 80 -12.26 -7.34 -19.56
N ASN A 81 -12.50 -6.57 -18.50
CA ASN A 81 -12.28 -5.12 -18.49
C ASN A 81 -10.80 -4.76 -18.49
N VAL A 82 -9.92 -5.53 -17.83
CA VAL A 82 -8.45 -5.33 -17.92
C VAL A 82 -8.00 -5.35 -19.39
N GLN A 83 -8.41 -6.38 -20.16
CA GLN A 83 -8.04 -6.47 -21.58
C GLN A 83 -8.56 -5.28 -22.40
N LYS A 84 -9.82 -4.90 -22.21
CA LYS A 84 -10.41 -3.72 -22.89
C LYS A 84 -9.71 -2.42 -22.53
N ILE A 85 -9.36 -2.24 -21.24
CA ILE A 85 -8.59 -1.09 -20.78
C ILE A 85 -7.25 -1.06 -21.52
N MET A 86 -6.49 -2.15 -21.50
CA MET A 86 -5.18 -2.22 -22.16
C MET A 86 -5.27 -1.91 -23.66
N GLU A 87 -6.34 -2.35 -24.33
CA GLU A 87 -6.62 -2.00 -25.74
C GLU A 87 -6.86 -0.50 -25.94
N ILE A 88 -7.70 0.12 -25.11
CA ILE A 88 -8.00 1.57 -25.14
C ILE A 88 -6.70 2.36 -24.92
N GLU A 89 -5.97 2.02 -23.85
CA GLU A 89 -4.77 2.72 -23.41
C GLU A 89 -3.61 2.58 -24.41
N LYS A 90 -3.54 1.49 -25.17
CA LYS A 90 -2.47 1.22 -26.15
C LYS A 90 -2.24 2.38 -27.12
N SER A 91 -3.31 3.04 -27.57
CA SER A 91 -3.23 4.17 -28.50
C SER A 91 -2.95 5.52 -27.82
N LYS A 92 -3.04 5.57 -26.49
CA LYS A 92 -2.92 6.78 -25.66
C LYS A 92 -1.81 6.70 -24.61
N LYS A 93 -0.93 5.70 -24.68
CA LYS A 93 0.07 5.41 -23.65
C LYS A 93 0.82 6.63 -23.16
N THR A 94 1.51 7.37 -24.04
CA THR A 94 2.30 8.55 -23.65
C THR A 94 1.44 9.65 -23.02
N GLN A 95 0.21 9.84 -23.50
CA GLN A 95 -0.72 10.80 -22.92
C GLN A 95 -1.11 10.38 -21.50
N LEU A 96 -1.47 9.10 -21.32
CA LEU A 96 -1.89 8.54 -20.03
C LEU A 96 -0.73 8.47 -19.02
N GLU A 97 0.48 8.11 -19.45
CA GLU A 97 1.70 8.15 -18.61
C GLU A 97 1.94 9.56 -18.06
N LYS A 98 1.86 10.58 -18.92
CA LYS A 98 1.96 11.98 -18.50
C LYS A 98 0.82 12.38 -17.56
N MET A 99 -0.41 11.98 -17.88
CA MET A 99 -1.58 12.25 -17.03
C MET A 99 -1.44 11.59 -15.65
N ALA A 100 -0.84 10.42 -15.53
CA ALA A 100 -0.61 9.75 -14.25
C ALA A 100 0.39 10.54 -13.39
N ILE A 101 1.51 10.98 -14.00
CA ILE A 101 2.49 11.84 -13.31
C ILE A 101 1.84 13.16 -12.90
N ASP A 102 1.16 13.84 -13.82
CA ASP A 102 0.51 15.13 -13.59
C ASP A 102 -0.57 15.02 -12.49
N LEU A 103 -1.34 13.93 -12.47
CA LEU A 103 -2.35 13.65 -11.45
C LEU A 103 -1.71 13.54 -10.07
N VAL A 104 -0.68 12.71 -9.92
CA VAL A 104 -0.02 12.49 -8.63
C VAL A 104 0.69 13.78 -8.17
N LEU A 105 1.50 14.40 -9.02
CA LEU A 105 2.18 15.66 -8.68
C LEU A 105 1.23 16.84 -8.49
N GLY A 106 0.00 16.75 -9.00
CA GLY A 106 -1.07 17.72 -8.78
C GLY A 106 -1.73 17.63 -7.41
N LEU A 107 -1.54 16.52 -6.67
CA LEU A 107 -2.08 16.38 -5.33
C LEU A 107 -1.36 17.32 -4.35
N PRO A 108 -2.07 18.04 -3.46
CA PRO A 108 -1.46 18.98 -2.52
C PRO A 108 -0.32 18.34 -1.69
N GLN A 109 -0.49 17.07 -1.32
CA GLN A 109 0.51 16.32 -0.55
C GLN A 109 1.85 16.08 -1.25
N PHE A 110 1.91 16.24 -2.57
CA PHE A 110 3.12 15.99 -3.36
C PHE A 110 3.66 17.27 -4.01
N LYS A 111 3.26 18.45 -3.52
CA LYS A 111 3.75 19.75 -3.99
C LYS A 111 5.29 19.86 -3.92
N ARG A 112 5.91 19.40 -2.84
CA ARG A 112 7.38 19.37 -2.73
C ARG A 112 8.01 18.49 -3.81
N ILE A 113 7.49 17.27 -3.99
CA ILE A 113 7.98 16.33 -5.00
C ILE A 113 7.88 16.94 -6.41
N LYS A 114 6.78 17.65 -6.68
CA LYS A 114 6.63 18.40 -7.93
C LYS A 114 7.76 19.43 -8.11
N ASN A 115 8.10 20.18 -7.07
CA ASN A 115 9.24 21.11 -7.12
C ASN A 115 10.56 20.38 -7.37
N ASP A 116 10.81 19.25 -6.69
CA ASP A 116 12.03 18.45 -6.87
C ASP A 116 12.16 17.95 -8.33
N VAL A 117 11.05 17.56 -8.95
CA VAL A 117 10.99 17.17 -10.38
C VAL A 117 11.23 18.37 -11.31
N GLU A 118 10.60 19.51 -11.05
CA GLU A 118 10.76 20.74 -11.84
C GLU A 118 12.20 21.30 -11.77
N GLN A 119 12.84 21.19 -10.60
CA GLN A 119 14.23 21.54 -10.36
C GLN A 119 15.23 20.47 -10.84
N LYS A 120 14.73 19.34 -11.36
CA LYS A 120 15.53 18.20 -11.83
C LYS A 120 16.39 17.56 -10.73
N GLN A 121 15.97 17.64 -9.48
CA GLN A 121 16.56 16.93 -8.34
C GLN A 121 16.00 15.51 -8.18
N LEU A 122 14.85 15.27 -8.80
CA LEU A 122 14.17 13.98 -8.88
C LEU A 122 13.68 13.76 -10.32
N ALA A 123 13.72 12.53 -10.81
CA ALA A 123 13.08 12.16 -12.06
C ALA A 123 12.05 11.05 -11.82
N ILE A 124 10.95 11.10 -12.56
CA ILE A 124 9.93 10.06 -12.56
C ILE A 124 9.87 9.45 -13.96
N ASP A 125 10.25 8.18 -14.08
CA ASP A 125 10.11 7.36 -15.28
C ASP A 125 8.91 6.43 -15.11
N ALA A 126 7.72 6.94 -15.43
CA ALA A 126 6.46 6.19 -15.37
C ALA A 126 6.07 5.64 -16.75
N LYS A 127 5.79 4.33 -16.84
CA LYS A 127 5.44 3.66 -18.10
C LYS A 127 4.24 2.72 -17.98
N LEU A 128 3.38 2.76 -19.01
CA LEU A 128 2.29 1.79 -19.18
C LEU A 128 2.78 0.56 -19.94
N GLY A 129 2.68 -0.60 -19.31
CA GLY A 129 3.19 -1.86 -19.85
C GLY A 129 3.30 -2.93 -18.80
N ASN A 130 3.94 -4.05 -19.16
CA ASN A 130 4.19 -5.12 -18.21
C ASN A 130 5.09 -4.61 -17.08
N ALA A 131 4.86 -5.09 -15.86
CA ALA A 131 5.75 -4.88 -14.74
C ALA A 131 7.14 -5.47 -15.03
N GLU A 132 8.17 -4.88 -14.45
CA GLU A 132 9.56 -5.35 -14.56
C GLU A 132 9.82 -6.37 -13.43
N LEU A 133 9.33 -7.60 -13.62
CA LEU A 133 9.20 -8.63 -12.57
C LEU A 133 10.44 -9.54 -12.38
N GLU A 134 11.61 -9.17 -12.89
CA GLU A 134 12.80 -10.06 -12.86
C GLU A 134 13.12 -10.55 -11.42
N ASN A 135 12.83 -9.72 -10.42
CA ASN A 135 12.99 -10.06 -9.01
C ASN A 135 11.79 -10.84 -8.42
N ALA A 136 10.56 -10.48 -8.78
CA ALA A 136 9.33 -11.09 -8.25
C ALA A 136 9.14 -12.55 -8.69
N VAL A 137 9.51 -12.90 -9.94
CA VAL A 137 9.47 -14.29 -10.43
C VAL A 137 10.45 -15.17 -9.65
N SER A 138 11.64 -14.64 -9.35
CA SER A 138 12.66 -15.36 -8.58
C SER A 138 12.23 -15.60 -7.12
N GLN A 139 11.51 -14.66 -6.51
CA GLN A 139 10.96 -14.81 -5.16
C GLN A 139 9.82 -15.82 -5.10
N PHE A 140 8.88 -15.77 -6.04
CA PHE A 140 7.76 -16.72 -6.12
C PHE A 140 8.24 -18.17 -6.30
N ASP A 141 9.24 -18.41 -7.14
CA ASP A 141 9.83 -19.73 -7.32
C ASP A 141 10.57 -20.21 -6.05
N GLN A 142 11.24 -19.32 -5.33
CA GLN A 142 11.88 -19.63 -4.05
C GLN A 142 10.88 -19.96 -2.94
N GLU A 143 9.79 -19.21 -2.83
CA GLU A 143 8.68 -19.48 -1.89
C GLU A 143 8.03 -20.84 -2.19
N LYS A 144 7.75 -21.11 -3.45
CA LYS A 144 7.17 -22.38 -3.91
C LYS A 144 8.04 -23.59 -3.59
N GLU A 145 9.37 -23.45 -3.66
CA GLU A 145 10.32 -24.50 -3.26
C GLU A 145 10.40 -24.66 -1.72
N LYS A 146 10.32 -23.57 -0.95
CA LYS A 146 10.26 -23.62 0.52
C LYS A 146 8.98 -24.30 1.04
N LEU A 147 7.86 -24.14 0.32
CA LEU A 147 6.55 -24.72 0.65
C LEU A 147 6.37 -26.21 0.27
N LYS A 148 7.36 -26.83 -0.41
CA LYS A 148 7.33 -28.27 -0.75
C LYS A 148 7.80 -29.20 0.38
N LYS A 149 8.29 -28.67 1.51
CA LYS A 149 8.67 -29.50 2.67
C LYS A 149 7.42 -29.81 3.51
N PRO A 150 7.11 -31.08 3.80
CA PRO A 150 5.90 -31.43 4.55
C PRO A 150 6.01 -30.93 6.00
N GLU A 151 4.97 -30.20 6.43
CA GLU A 151 4.72 -29.85 7.83
C GLU A 151 4.64 -31.16 8.65
N LYS A 152 5.56 -31.35 9.60
CA LYS A 152 5.31 -32.26 10.71
C LYS A 152 4.61 -31.46 11.80
N ASP A 153 3.51 -32.00 12.29
CA ASP A 153 2.71 -31.41 13.37
C ASP A 153 3.60 -30.92 14.53
N GLY A 154 3.49 -29.63 14.83
CA GLY A 154 4.02 -29.02 16.05
C GLY A 154 5.36 -28.30 15.94
N ASP A 155 6.00 -28.27 14.76
CA ASP A 155 7.20 -27.45 14.55
C ASP A 155 6.88 -26.24 13.67
N LEU A 156 7.38 -25.09 14.12
CA LEU A 156 7.40 -23.82 13.40
C LEU A 156 7.80 -24.05 11.93
N SER A 157 7.11 -23.39 11.02
CA SER A 157 7.37 -23.44 9.59
C SER A 157 8.85 -23.14 9.29
N PRO A 158 9.42 -23.64 8.18
CA PRO A 158 10.76 -23.25 7.76
C PRO A 158 10.94 -21.73 7.56
N LEU A 159 9.83 -20.98 7.43
CA LEU A 159 9.76 -19.52 7.48
C LEU A 159 10.12 -19.00 8.88
N GLU A 160 9.46 -19.50 9.93
CA GLU A 160 9.74 -19.15 11.33
C GLU A 160 11.13 -19.62 11.81
N GLN A 161 11.68 -20.71 11.24
CA GLN A 161 13.04 -21.17 11.55
C GLN A 161 14.14 -20.35 10.85
N ASN A 162 13.93 -19.90 9.61
CA ASN A 162 14.87 -18.99 8.94
C ASN A 162 14.82 -17.59 9.56
N ASP A 163 13.66 -17.17 10.03
CA ASP A 163 13.50 -15.95 10.82
C ASP A 163 14.17 -16.03 12.18
N MET A 164 14.61 -17.21 12.67
CA MET A 164 15.47 -17.37 13.85
C MET A 164 16.94 -17.63 13.52
N GLY A 165 17.27 -18.12 12.32
CA GLY A 165 18.66 -18.39 11.89
C GLY A 165 19.49 -17.13 11.59
N LEU A 166 18.84 -15.96 11.50
CA LEU A 166 19.46 -14.64 11.35
C LEU A 166 19.34 -13.77 12.63
N VAL A 167 18.79 -14.31 13.72
CA VAL A 167 18.39 -13.54 14.93
C VAL A 167 19.51 -13.29 15.93
N ASP A 168 20.64 -14.00 15.80
CA ASP A 168 21.60 -14.05 16.91
C ASP A 168 22.63 -12.91 16.97
N GLU A 169 22.55 -11.84 16.16
CA GLU A 169 23.65 -10.85 16.17
C GLU A 169 23.33 -9.36 16.41
N PHE A 170 22.09 -8.85 16.37
CA PHE A 170 21.89 -7.41 16.66
C PHE A 170 20.51 -7.07 17.26
N GLU A 171 20.44 -6.82 18.57
CA GLU A 171 19.25 -6.24 19.24
C GLU A 171 18.84 -4.86 18.66
N GLY A 172 19.75 -4.15 17.99
CA GLY A 172 19.45 -2.92 17.25
C GLY A 172 18.71 -3.13 15.92
N ASP A 173 18.62 -4.36 15.41
CA ASP A 173 18.04 -4.69 14.11
C ASP A 173 16.52 -4.98 14.19
N VAL A 174 16.04 -5.44 15.35
CA VAL A 174 14.62 -5.84 15.51
C VAL A 174 13.68 -4.64 15.50
N GLU A 175 13.97 -3.55 16.21
CA GLU A 175 13.11 -2.37 16.19
C GLU A 175 13.11 -1.69 14.82
N ASP A 176 14.27 -1.60 14.17
CA ASP A 176 14.40 -1.04 12.82
C ASP A 176 13.65 -1.89 11.78
N ARG A 177 13.73 -3.23 11.87
CA ARG A 177 12.94 -4.16 11.05
C ARG A 177 11.44 -3.95 11.26
N LEU A 178 10.99 -3.96 12.51
CA LEU A 178 9.58 -3.79 12.89
C LEU A 178 9.03 -2.44 12.41
N ARG A 179 9.81 -1.37 12.59
CA ARG A 179 9.46 -0.02 12.13
C ARG A 179 9.32 0.01 10.62
N ARG A 180 10.29 -0.56 9.91
CA ARG A 180 10.24 -0.64 8.45
C ARG A 180 9.03 -1.43 7.97
N ARG A 181 8.74 -2.57 8.61
CA ARG A 181 7.56 -3.37 8.34
C ARG A 181 6.28 -2.52 8.44
N PHE A 182 6.16 -1.74 9.50
CA PHE A 182 5.04 -0.81 9.69
C PHE A 182 4.99 0.29 8.63
N CYS A 183 6.15 0.85 8.27
CA CYS A 183 6.26 1.82 7.19
C CYS A 183 5.77 1.22 5.85
N ASN A 184 6.15 -0.01 5.50
CA ASN A 184 5.68 -0.68 4.27
C ASN A 184 4.15 -0.79 4.23
N VAL A 185 3.53 -1.18 5.34
CA VAL A 185 2.06 -1.20 5.49
C VAL A 185 1.45 0.17 5.18
N LEU A 186 2.04 1.25 5.71
CA LEU A 186 1.59 2.61 5.44
C LEU A 186 1.80 3.01 3.97
N THR A 187 2.92 2.64 3.33
CA THR A 187 3.14 2.91 1.89
C THR A 187 2.06 2.26 1.05
N GLN A 188 1.81 0.97 1.29
CA GLN A 188 0.81 0.23 0.54
C GLN A 188 -0.58 0.82 0.78
N GLY A 189 -0.91 1.13 2.03
CA GLY A 189 -2.17 1.79 2.40
C GLY A 189 -2.35 3.15 1.72
N GLU A 190 -1.31 3.97 1.68
CA GLU A 190 -1.29 5.25 0.98
C GLU A 190 -1.53 5.06 -0.52
N ALA A 191 -0.81 4.14 -1.16
CA ALA A 191 -0.92 3.87 -2.58
C ALA A 191 -2.33 3.38 -2.97
N VAL A 192 -2.88 2.41 -2.23
CA VAL A 192 -4.25 1.90 -2.43
C VAL A 192 -5.28 3.01 -2.26
N CYS A 193 -5.13 3.88 -1.26
CA CYS A 193 -6.04 5.02 -1.08
C CYS A 193 -6.03 5.99 -2.28
N LYS A 194 -4.93 6.07 -3.02
CA LYS A 194 -4.77 6.97 -4.18
C LYS A 194 -5.02 6.26 -5.51
N MET A 195 -5.21 4.94 -5.52
CA MET A 195 -5.54 4.17 -6.73
C MET A 195 -6.80 4.70 -7.44
N TYR A 196 -7.76 5.28 -6.70
CA TYR A 196 -8.99 5.88 -7.26
C TYR A 196 -8.88 7.36 -7.65
N ALA A 197 -7.68 7.96 -7.57
CA ALA A 197 -7.47 9.38 -7.90
C ALA A 197 -7.78 9.69 -9.38
N PHE A 198 -7.86 8.68 -10.26
CA PHE A 198 -8.33 8.85 -11.64
C PHE A 198 -9.72 9.52 -11.73
N ASN A 199 -10.55 9.47 -10.67
CA ASN A 199 -11.82 10.18 -10.64
C ASN A 199 -11.68 11.71 -10.76
N PHE A 200 -10.52 12.28 -10.39
CA PHE A 200 -10.23 13.71 -10.59
C PHE A 200 -10.03 14.08 -12.07
N LEU A 201 -9.75 13.10 -12.93
CA LEU A 201 -9.53 13.28 -14.36
C LEU A 201 -10.78 12.92 -15.18
N ARG A 202 -11.97 13.10 -14.61
CA ARG A 202 -13.20 12.57 -15.22
C ARG A 202 -13.39 13.11 -16.63
N GLU A 203 -13.27 14.42 -16.80
CA GLU A 203 -13.50 15.07 -18.09
C GLU A 203 -12.44 14.68 -19.14
N GLU A 204 -11.21 14.44 -18.72
CA GLU A 204 -10.10 14.04 -19.58
C GLU A 204 -10.23 12.59 -20.02
N LEU A 205 -10.56 11.69 -19.10
CA LEU A 205 -10.73 10.26 -19.37
C LEU A 205 -11.99 10.00 -20.20
N ASP A 206 -13.09 10.73 -19.98
CA ASP A 206 -14.32 10.61 -20.79
C ASP A 206 -14.11 11.00 -22.27
N LYS A 207 -13.11 11.85 -22.55
CA LYS A 207 -12.69 12.19 -23.94
C LYS A 207 -11.92 11.05 -24.60
N ILE A 208 -11.30 10.16 -23.82
CA ILE A 208 -10.60 8.98 -24.33
C ILE A 208 -11.62 7.86 -24.58
N ASP A 209 -12.38 7.49 -23.54
CA ASP A 209 -13.48 6.55 -23.61
C ASP A 209 -14.45 6.82 -22.44
N LYS A 210 -15.74 6.96 -22.75
CA LYS A 210 -16.79 7.37 -21.79
C LYS A 210 -17.02 6.37 -20.64
N ASP A 211 -16.59 5.13 -20.79
CA ASP A 211 -16.75 4.08 -19.78
C ASP A 211 -15.42 3.78 -19.06
N LEU A 212 -14.32 4.45 -19.42
CA LEU A 212 -12.98 4.13 -18.93
C LEU A 212 -12.86 4.24 -17.41
N ILE A 213 -13.39 5.31 -16.81
CA ILE A 213 -13.40 5.51 -15.35
C ILE A 213 -14.15 4.40 -14.63
N ASN A 214 -15.29 3.99 -15.21
CA ASN A 214 -16.11 2.94 -14.63
C ASN A 214 -15.40 1.59 -14.74
N LYS A 215 -14.74 1.31 -15.88
CA LYS A 215 -13.88 0.13 -16.03
C LYS A 215 -12.72 0.12 -15.02
N TYR A 216 -12.06 1.26 -14.82
CA TYR A 216 -11.03 1.41 -13.78
C TYR A 216 -11.58 1.06 -12.40
N GLY A 217 -12.70 1.67 -12.01
CA GLY A 217 -13.32 1.38 -10.71
C GLY A 217 -13.74 -0.09 -10.55
N MET A 218 -14.31 -0.71 -11.60
CA MET A 218 -14.65 -2.14 -11.57
C MET A 218 -13.40 -3.02 -11.38
N VAL A 219 -12.35 -2.79 -12.16
CA VAL A 219 -11.12 -3.58 -12.07
C VAL A 219 -10.46 -3.39 -10.71
N CYS A 220 -10.28 -2.15 -10.26
CA CYS A 220 -9.65 -1.83 -8.98
C CYS A 220 -10.42 -2.42 -7.79
N SER A 221 -11.75 -2.29 -7.76
CA SER A 221 -12.55 -2.78 -6.62
C SER A 221 -12.59 -4.30 -6.54
N VAL A 222 -12.69 -4.98 -7.69
CA VAL A 222 -12.65 -6.46 -7.73
C VAL A 222 -11.23 -6.96 -7.43
N ALA A 223 -10.19 -6.24 -7.86
CA ALA A 223 -8.81 -6.53 -7.48
C ALA A 223 -8.62 -6.44 -5.96
N GLU A 224 -9.12 -5.37 -5.33
CA GLU A 224 -9.07 -5.20 -3.88
C GLU A 224 -9.79 -6.33 -3.13
N LEU A 225 -10.96 -6.75 -3.61
CA LEU A 225 -11.67 -7.90 -3.04
C LEU A 225 -10.85 -9.19 -3.21
N GLY A 226 -10.13 -9.33 -4.32
CA GLY A 226 -9.24 -10.45 -4.59
C GLY A 226 -8.20 -10.70 -3.51
N TYR A 227 -7.64 -9.66 -2.89
CA TYR A 227 -6.67 -9.80 -1.79
C TYR A 227 -7.25 -10.47 -0.54
N PHE A 228 -8.57 -10.46 -0.36
CA PHE A 228 -9.24 -11.21 0.71
C PHE A 228 -9.55 -12.64 0.30
N MET A 229 -9.79 -12.87 -0.98
CA MET A 229 -10.37 -14.10 -1.53
C MET A 229 -9.38 -15.23 -1.79
N PHE A 230 -8.15 -14.88 -2.10
CA PHE A 230 -7.19 -15.84 -2.62
C PHE A 230 -6.21 -16.31 -1.55
N ASP A 231 -5.72 -17.54 -1.72
CA ASP A 231 -4.66 -18.07 -0.90
C ASP A 231 -3.36 -17.34 -1.23
N PRO A 232 -2.78 -16.58 -0.28
CA PRO A 232 -1.59 -15.75 -0.50
C PRO A 232 -0.38 -16.56 -1.01
N ARG A 233 -0.44 -17.90 -0.92
CA ARG A 233 0.68 -18.80 -1.17
C ARG A 233 0.55 -19.57 -2.49
N ARG A 234 -0.61 -19.50 -3.17
CA ARG A 234 -0.96 -20.46 -4.25
C ARG A 234 -1.78 -19.91 -5.41
N SER A 235 -2.28 -18.69 -5.35
CA SER A 235 -3.19 -18.19 -6.38
C SER A 235 -2.45 -17.62 -7.60
N MET A 236 -2.55 -18.30 -8.73
CA MET A 236 -2.07 -17.78 -10.03
C MET A 236 -2.74 -16.46 -10.43
N MET A 237 -4.00 -16.27 -10.03
CA MET A 237 -4.71 -15.03 -10.31
C MET A 237 -4.21 -13.89 -9.43
N GLU A 238 -3.88 -14.18 -8.19
CA GLU A 238 -3.26 -13.21 -7.28
C GLU A 238 -1.87 -12.81 -7.76
N PHE A 239 -1.03 -13.78 -8.14
CA PHE A 239 0.25 -13.48 -8.79
C PHE A 239 0.05 -12.58 -10.01
N GLN A 240 -0.96 -12.84 -10.84
CA GLN A 240 -1.25 -11.98 -12.00
C GLN A 240 -1.70 -10.56 -11.62
N MET A 241 -2.42 -10.40 -10.50
CA MET A 241 -2.91 -9.10 -10.03
C MET A 241 -1.83 -8.29 -9.30
N SER A 242 -1.02 -8.92 -8.44
CA SER A 242 0.12 -8.28 -7.78
C SER A 242 1.22 -7.94 -8.80
N ALA A 243 1.40 -8.77 -9.82
CA ALA A 243 2.37 -8.53 -10.90
C ALA A 243 1.90 -7.50 -11.96
N MET A 244 0.82 -6.76 -11.72
CA MET A 244 0.36 -5.70 -12.64
C MET A 244 1.14 -4.40 -12.48
N GLY A 245 1.90 -4.24 -11.39
CA GLY A 245 2.66 -3.04 -11.08
C GLY A 245 4.07 -3.38 -10.60
N SER A 246 4.97 -2.42 -10.73
CA SER A 246 6.26 -2.43 -10.04
C SER A 246 6.82 -1.02 -9.96
N GLU A 247 7.50 -0.72 -8.86
CA GLU A 247 8.25 0.49 -8.63
C GLU A 247 9.67 0.21 -8.15
N GLU A 248 10.59 1.12 -8.45
CA GLU A 248 11.96 1.08 -7.93
C GLU A 248 12.48 2.52 -7.80
N VAL A 249 13.08 2.85 -6.66
CA VAL A 249 13.79 4.13 -6.47
C VAL A 249 15.29 3.90 -6.57
N THR A 250 15.93 4.51 -7.58
CA THR A 250 17.37 4.30 -7.86
C THR A 250 18.13 5.61 -7.95
N PRO A 251 19.38 5.67 -7.44
CA PRO A 251 20.25 6.82 -7.68
C PRO A 251 20.75 6.81 -9.13
N LYS A 252 20.82 8.00 -9.75
CA LYS A 252 21.37 8.22 -11.10
C LYS A 252 22.20 9.50 -11.11
N GLY A 253 23.51 9.35 -10.90
CA GLY A 253 24.39 10.50 -10.68
C GLY A 253 24.03 11.18 -9.37
N ASP A 254 23.80 12.49 -9.41
CA ASP A 254 23.50 13.31 -8.23
C ASP A 254 22.00 13.41 -7.90
N ILE A 255 21.15 12.65 -8.61
CA ILE A 255 19.68 12.69 -8.46
C ILE A 255 19.12 11.30 -8.27
N TYR A 256 17.86 11.21 -7.85
CA TYR A 256 17.11 9.95 -7.80
C TYR A 256 16.16 9.81 -9.01
N VAL A 257 15.88 8.56 -9.37
CA VAL A 257 14.88 8.20 -10.38
C VAL A 257 13.89 7.23 -9.76
N ILE A 258 12.62 7.62 -9.73
CA ILE A 258 11.49 6.73 -9.46
C ILE A 258 11.11 6.09 -10.79
N LYS A 259 11.36 4.79 -10.94
CA LYS A 259 10.84 4.01 -12.06
C LYS A 259 9.52 3.39 -11.62
N ALA A 260 8.44 3.64 -12.35
CA ALA A 260 7.13 3.05 -12.10
C ALA A 260 6.61 2.38 -13.37
N ARG A 261 6.05 1.18 -13.23
CA ARG A 261 5.43 0.39 -14.30
C ARG A 261 4.04 -0.01 -13.88
N GLY A 262 3.06 0.13 -14.76
CA GLY A 262 1.70 -0.32 -14.50
C GLY A 262 1.07 -0.89 -15.76
N ALA A 263 0.42 -2.04 -15.64
CA ALA A 263 -0.30 -2.68 -16.73
C ALA A 263 -1.47 -1.83 -17.24
N ILE A 264 -2.07 -1.04 -16.36
CA ILE A 264 -3.17 -0.11 -16.61
C ILE A 264 -2.97 1.20 -15.83
N PHE A 265 -3.64 2.28 -16.25
CA PHE A 265 -3.48 3.62 -15.66
C PHE A 265 -3.65 3.69 -14.13
N PRO A 266 -4.68 3.10 -13.49
CA PRO A 266 -4.82 3.16 -12.03
C PRO A 266 -3.64 2.51 -11.28
N ILE A 267 -3.11 1.41 -11.81
CA ILE A 267 -1.96 0.73 -11.23
C ILE A 267 -0.71 1.59 -11.41
N LEU A 268 -0.52 2.23 -12.57
CA LEU A 268 0.60 3.17 -12.74
C LEU A 268 0.54 4.33 -11.73
N VAL A 269 -0.66 4.86 -11.44
CA VAL A 269 -0.85 5.89 -10.39
C VAL A 269 -0.43 5.35 -9.02
N GLN A 270 -0.84 4.12 -8.69
CA GLN A 270 -0.45 3.45 -7.44
C GLN A 270 1.07 3.32 -7.32
N GLU A 271 1.75 2.80 -8.36
CA GLU A 271 3.21 2.61 -8.34
C GLU A 271 3.99 3.92 -8.27
N ILE A 272 3.51 5.01 -8.90
CA ILE A 272 4.13 6.33 -8.74
C ILE A 272 4.02 6.79 -7.28
N VAL A 273 2.86 6.60 -6.64
CA VAL A 273 2.67 6.96 -5.23
C VAL A 273 3.59 6.15 -4.31
N LYS A 274 3.70 4.82 -4.54
CA LYS A 274 4.63 3.96 -3.78
C LYS A 274 6.07 4.47 -3.91
N GLY A 275 6.53 4.69 -5.13
CA GLY A 275 7.88 5.19 -5.39
C GLY A 275 8.16 6.57 -4.80
N ILE A 276 7.15 7.46 -4.75
CA ILE A 276 7.28 8.75 -4.05
C ILE A 276 7.44 8.55 -2.54
N VAL A 277 6.59 7.73 -1.91
CA VAL A 277 6.65 7.51 -0.45
C VAL A 277 7.94 6.79 -0.08
N GLU A 278 8.40 5.85 -0.90
CA GLU A 278 9.69 5.19 -0.75
C GLU A 278 10.84 6.20 -0.86
N TYR A 279 10.84 7.05 -1.89
CA TYR A 279 11.83 8.14 -2.04
C TYR A 279 11.86 9.07 -0.82
N LEU A 280 10.70 9.41 -0.26
CA LEU A 280 10.63 10.27 0.94
C LEU A 280 11.26 9.62 2.19
N ARG A 281 11.29 8.29 2.23
CA ARG A 281 11.89 7.52 3.32
C ARG A 281 13.35 7.20 3.08
N MET A 282 13.77 7.16 1.82
CA MET A 282 15.17 7.26 1.42
C MET A 282 15.65 8.68 1.69
N ASP A 283 15.97 8.99 2.93
CA ASP A 283 16.45 10.30 3.37
C ASP A 283 17.62 10.77 2.46
N PRO A 284 17.41 11.74 1.54
CA PRO A 284 18.44 12.15 0.58
C PRO A 284 19.62 12.85 1.25
N ASN A 285 19.44 13.30 2.50
CA ASN A 285 20.46 13.97 3.31
C ASN A 285 21.20 13.01 4.25
N LYS A 286 20.72 11.78 4.43
CA LYS A 286 21.49 10.76 5.13
C LYS A 286 22.35 10.04 4.12
N ASN A 287 23.66 10.13 4.33
CA ASN A 287 24.65 9.18 3.80
C ASN A 287 24.36 7.76 4.33
N VAL A 288 23.21 7.17 3.96
CA VAL A 288 22.93 5.75 4.19
C VAL A 288 23.71 5.00 3.10
N PRO A 289 24.67 4.14 3.46
CA PRO A 289 25.42 3.37 2.47
C PRO A 289 24.45 2.60 1.56
N VAL A 290 24.70 2.63 0.25
CA VAL A 290 23.86 1.96 -0.77
C VAL A 290 23.71 0.47 -0.46
N GLU A 291 24.72 -0.16 0.15
CA GLU A 291 24.67 -1.56 0.59
C GLU A 291 23.64 -1.80 1.71
N LYS A 292 23.43 -0.81 2.60
CA LYS A 292 22.40 -0.88 3.65
C LYS A 292 21.01 -0.69 3.06
N LEU A 293 20.84 0.16 2.03
CA LEU A 293 19.61 0.27 1.24
C LEU A 293 19.29 -1.03 0.47
N LYS A 294 20.28 -1.68 -0.16
CA LYS A 294 20.08 -2.93 -0.91
C LYS A 294 19.68 -4.12 -0.04
N LYS A 295 20.37 -4.34 1.10
CA LYS A 295 19.97 -5.40 2.06
C LYS A 295 18.59 -5.17 2.67
N THR A 296 18.20 -3.91 2.76
CA THR A 296 16.87 -3.50 3.19
C THR A 296 15.88 -3.99 2.10
N LEU A 297 16.04 -3.62 0.85
CA LEU A 297 15.09 -3.92 -0.25
C LEU A 297 14.88 -5.40 -0.62
N GLU A 298 15.73 -6.34 -0.18
CA GLU A 298 15.69 -7.76 -0.60
C GLU A 298 14.69 -8.67 0.16
N GLY A 299 13.84 -8.13 1.04
CA GLY A 299 13.00 -8.92 1.95
C GLY A 299 11.49 -8.83 1.78
N ASP A 300 10.98 -8.06 0.82
CA ASP A 300 9.53 -7.86 0.68
C ASP A 300 8.93 -9.00 -0.16
N TYR A 301 8.21 -9.90 0.53
CA TYR A 301 7.54 -11.08 -0.03
C TYR A 301 6.11 -10.75 -0.48
N ILE A 302 5.62 -11.43 -1.53
CA ILE A 302 4.27 -11.19 -2.09
C ILE A 302 3.18 -11.42 -1.03
N GLU A 303 3.34 -12.46 -0.20
CA GLU A 303 2.45 -12.76 0.93
C GLU A 303 2.29 -11.56 1.88
N GLN A 304 3.36 -10.80 2.07
CA GLN A 304 3.41 -9.69 3.00
C GLN A 304 2.77 -8.43 2.43
N GLU A 305 2.93 -8.18 1.13
CA GLU A 305 2.24 -7.10 0.43
C GLU A 305 0.71 -7.27 0.47
N ILE A 306 0.21 -8.51 0.49
CA ILE A 306 -1.23 -8.79 0.61
C ILE A 306 -1.74 -8.34 1.97
N LYS A 307 -1.04 -8.72 3.05
CA LYS A 307 -1.39 -8.30 4.42
C LYS A 307 -1.33 -6.79 4.58
N ASP A 308 -0.37 -6.14 3.91
CA ASP A 308 -0.28 -4.68 3.86
C ASP A 308 -1.44 -4.05 3.12
N THR A 309 -1.86 -4.67 2.03
CA THR A 309 -2.95 -4.18 1.20
C THR A 309 -4.29 -4.28 1.93
N VAL A 310 -4.52 -5.34 2.73
CA VAL A 310 -5.80 -5.50 3.46
C VAL A 310 -5.87 -4.64 4.72
N SER A 311 -4.76 -4.35 5.39
CA SER A 311 -4.73 -3.62 6.68
C SER A 311 -4.29 -2.15 6.56
N GLY A 312 -3.38 -1.85 5.64
CA GLY A 312 -2.77 -0.53 5.48
C GLY A 312 -3.72 0.62 5.14
N PRO A 313 -4.75 0.45 4.28
CA PRO A 313 -5.60 1.56 3.86
C PRO A 313 -6.28 2.31 5.01
N GLU A 314 -6.73 1.61 6.05
CA GLU A 314 -7.38 2.26 7.19
C GLU A 314 -6.39 2.95 8.13
N LEU A 315 -5.16 2.44 8.24
CA LEU A 315 -4.07 3.13 8.94
C LEU A 315 -3.68 4.42 8.20
N ALA A 316 -3.51 4.35 6.88
CA ALA A 316 -3.23 5.51 6.03
C ALA A 316 -4.35 6.57 6.12
N LYS A 317 -5.63 6.15 6.06
CA LYS A 317 -6.78 7.05 6.24
C LYS A 317 -6.78 7.70 7.62
N HIS A 318 -6.44 6.96 8.67
CA HIS A 318 -6.34 7.51 10.04
C HIS A 318 -5.34 8.67 10.10
N ILE A 319 -4.16 8.53 9.46
CA ILE A 319 -3.19 9.62 9.34
C ILE A 319 -3.77 10.80 8.56
N ASN A 320 -4.28 10.55 7.35
CA ASN A 320 -4.77 11.59 6.45
C ASN A 320 -5.93 12.40 7.07
N LYS A 321 -6.81 11.77 7.86
CA LYS A 321 -7.91 12.44 8.58
C LYS A 321 -7.45 13.47 9.60
N MET A 322 -6.22 13.35 10.11
CA MET A 322 -5.67 14.29 11.09
C MET A 322 -4.93 15.47 10.47
N ILE A 323 -4.80 15.52 9.13
CA ILE A 323 -4.07 16.57 8.42
C ILE A 323 -5.07 17.52 7.77
N ASP A 324 -5.05 18.78 8.20
CA ASP A 324 -5.88 19.83 7.59
C ASP A 324 -5.42 20.11 6.16
N THR A 325 -6.33 20.57 5.30
CA THR A 325 -6.02 20.84 3.87
C THR A 325 -4.86 21.81 3.68
N ILE A 326 -4.72 22.80 4.57
CA ILE A 326 -3.62 23.78 4.55
C ILE A 326 -2.27 23.15 4.90
N ASP A 327 -2.27 22.01 5.59
CA ASP A 327 -1.06 21.35 6.05
C ASP A 327 -0.64 20.19 5.14
N LEU A 328 -1.46 19.84 4.14
CA LEU A 328 -1.16 18.77 3.19
C LEU A 328 0.16 18.99 2.45
N GLU A 329 0.55 20.23 2.14
CA GLU A 329 1.82 20.48 1.44
C GLU A 329 3.06 20.02 2.24
N TYR A 330 2.93 19.88 3.56
CA TYR A 330 3.98 19.38 4.45
C TYR A 330 3.94 17.86 4.63
N PHE A 331 3.02 17.15 3.97
CA PHE A 331 2.89 15.70 4.03
C PHE A 331 4.22 14.94 3.88
N PRO A 332 5.14 15.32 2.96
CA PRO A 332 6.43 14.68 2.85
C PRO A 332 7.23 14.65 4.17
N TYR A 333 7.22 15.76 4.89
CA TYR A 333 7.91 15.89 6.18
C TYR A 333 7.08 15.27 7.32
N ILE A 334 5.76 15.32 7.24
CA ILE A 334 4.87 14.64 8.19
C ILE A 334 5.14 13.13 8.17
N VAL A 335 5.22 12.50 7.00
CA VAL A 335 5.54 11.06 6.86
C VAL A 335 6.88 10.75 7.52
N GLN A 336 7.92 11.54 7.25
CA GLN A 336 9.24 11.35 7.87
C GLN A 336 9.20 11.48 9.40
N GLU A 337 8.43 12.43 9.93
CA GLU A 337 8.29 12.62 11.38
C GLU A 337 7.45 11.51 12.03
N VAL A 338 6.42 11.00 11.34
CA VAL A 338 5.66 9.82 11.79
C VAL A 338 6.56 8.60 11.86
N ASP A 339 7.37 8.35 10.83
CA ASP A 339 8.29 7.20 10.79
C ASP A 339 9.36 7.26 11.90
N ARG A 340 9.63 8.46 12.44
CA ARG A 340 10.57 8.71 13.55
C ARG A 340 9.94 8.60 14.94
N LEU A 341 8.63 8.41 15.05
CA LEU A 341 7.99 8.29 16.36
C LEU A 341 8.58 7.11 17.16
N PRO A 342 8.75 7.26 18.48
CA PRO A 342 8.95 6.13 19.37
C PRO A 342 7.77 5.16 19.29
N LYS A 343 8.01 3.86 19.50
CA LYS A 343 6.97 2.82 19.50
C LYS A 343 5.75 3.16 20.36
N GLU A 344 5.95 3.70 21.55
CA GLU A 344 4.85 4.08 22.44
C GLU A 344 4.03 5.28 21.92
N ASP A 345 4.66 6.18 21.17
CA ASP A 345 3.95 7.28 20.52
C ASP A 345 3.17 6.79 19.30
N PHE A 346 3.64 5.75 18.58
CA PHE A 346 2.85 5.09 17.54
C PHE A 346 1.53 4.55 18.09
N LYS A 347 1.55 3.86 19.24
CA LYS A 347 0.34 3.33 19.87
C LYS A 347 -0.67 4.43 20.20
N ARG A 348 -0.20 5.57 20.71
CA ARG A 348 -1.03 6.75 20.99
C ARG A 348 -1.54 7.40 19.71
N PHE A 349 -0.69 7.46 18.68
CA PHE A 349 -1.00 8.08 17.39
C PHE A 349 -2.12 7.36 16.65
N PHE A 350 -2.20 6.03 16.74
CA PHE A 350 -3.27 5.23 16.12
C PHE A 350 -4.50 5.04 17.01
N LYS A 351 -4.52 5.64 18.20
CA LYS A 351 -5.65 5.52 19.12
C LYS A 351 -6.88 6.23 18.57
N LYS A 352 -8.00 5.50 18.50
CA LYS A 352 -9.32 6.01 18.12
C LYS A 352 -10.16 6.36 19.35
N ASP A 353 -11.11 7.27 19.19
CA ASP A 353 -12.15 7.59 20.17
C ASP A 353 -13.35 6.62 20.07
N GLU A 354 -14.41 6.90 20.83
CA GLU A 354 -15.62 6.08 20.89
C GLU A 354 -16.39 6.03 19.56
N ASP A 355 -16.22 7.05 18.70
CA ASP A 355 -16.84 7.15 17.38
C ASP A 355 -15.99 6.50 16.29
N GLY A 356 -14.81 5.97 16.65
CA GLY A 356 -13.87 5.38 15.70
C GLY A 356 -13.02 6.41 14.93
N GLU A 357 -13.06 7.68 15.35
CA GLU A 357 -12.25 8.77 14.80
C GLU A 357 -10.92 8.90 15.55
N PRO A 358 -9.91 9.61 15.01
CA PRO A 358 -8.67 9.83 15.74
C PRO A 358 -8.92 10.50 17.09
N SER A 359 -8.40 9.90 18.16
CA SER A 359 -8.55 10.43 19.52
C SER A 359 -7.92 11.82 19.67
N GLU A 360 -8.34 12.58 20.68
CA GLU A 360 -7.71 13.89 20.97
C GLU A 360 -6.21 13.77 21.29
N GLU A 361 -5.79 12.65 21.88
CA GLU A 361 -4.38 12.34 22.10
C GLU A 361 -3.62 12.20 20.78
N ALA A 362 -4.15 11.41 19.83
CA ALA A 362 -3.61 11.26 18.49
C ALA A 362 -3.55 12.59 17.72
N LYS A 363 -4.65 13.36 17.73
CA LYS A 363 -4.73 14.68 17.09
C LYS A 363 -3.72 15.66 17.68
N ASN A 364 -3.53 15.66 18.99
CA ASN A 364 -2.52 16.50 19.65
C ASN A 364 -1.10 16.12 19.22
N LEU A 365 -0.81 14.82 19.10
CA LEU A 365 0.48 14.35 18.60
C LEU A 365 0.68 14.75 17.12
N MET A 366 -0.35 14.64 16.28
CA MET A 366 -0.29 15.12 14.90
C MET A 366 -0.01 16.63 14.82
N ARG A 367 -0.65 17.46 15.66
CA ARG A 367 -0.36 18.92 15.70
C ARG A 367 1.11 19.20 16.04
N ILE A 368 1.74 18.38 16.89
CA ILE A 368 3.16 18.49 17.20
C ILE A 368 4.01 18.09 15.99
N ILE A 369 3.66 16.99 15.33
CA ILE A 369 4.31 16.50 14.11
C ILE A 369 4.25 17.56 13.01
N ILE A 370 3.08 18.13 12.73
CA ILE A 370 2.89 19.19 11.73
C ILE A 370 3.78 20.41 12.05
N LYS A 371 3.88 20.82 13.31
CA LYS A 371 4.76 21.93 13.71
C LYS A 371 6.23 21.62 13.43
N LYS A 372 6.68 20.39 13.70
CA LYS A 372 8.05 19.94 13.37
C LYS A 372 8.26 19.88 11.87
N ALA A 373 7.33 19.28 11.12
CA ALA A 373 7.35 19.18 9.67
C ALA A 373 7.48 20.56 8.99
N LYS A 374 6.69 21.55 9.44
CA LYS A 374 6.78 22.95 8.97
C LYS A 374 8.14 23.57 9.25
N LYS A 375 8.70 23.31 10.43
CA LYS A 375 10.03 23.81 10.80
C LYS A 375 11.11 23.20 9.90
N THR A 376 11.11 21.87 9.72
CA THR A 376 12.03 21.16 8.84
C THR A 376 11.91 21.62 7.39
N ALA A 377 10.69 21.86 6.90
CA ALA A 377 10.45 22.41 5.56
C ALA A 377 11.09 23.80 5.41
N SER A 378 10.87 24.70 6.38
CA SER A 378 11.45 26.04 6.37
C SER A 378 12.99 26.01 6.40
N GLU A 379 13.59 25.11 7.18
CA GLU A 379 15.05 24.96 7.24
C GLU A 379 15.61 24.49 5.88
N ALA A 380 14.96 23.52 5.23
CA ALA A 380 15.34 23.02 3.91
C ALA A 380 15.20 24.05 2.77
N GLU A 381 14.32 25.05 2.90
CA GLU A 381 14.20 26.15 1.92
C GLU A 381 15.26 27.24 2.09
N THR A 382 16.01 27.23 3.19
CA THR A 382 17.03 28.25 3.50
C THR A 382 18.47 27.79 3.17
N GLU A 383 18.65 26.50 2.88
CA GLU A 383 19.89 25.89 2.37
C GLU A 383 19.92 25.91 0.83
#